data_AF-A0A4Y2V5Z7-F1
#
_entry.id   AF-A0A4Y2V5Z7-F1
#
_cell.length_a   1.000
_cell.length_b   1.000
_cell.length_c   1.000
_cell.angle_alpha   90.00
_cell.angle_beta   90.00
_cell.angle_gamma   90.00
#
_symmetry.space_group_name_H-M   'P 1'
#
loop_
_entity.id
_entity.type
_entity.pdbx_description
1 polymer ?
#
loop_
_entity_poly.entity_id
_entity_poly.type
_entity_poly.pdbx_seq_one_letter_code
_entity_poly.pdbx_strand_id
1 'polypeptide(L)'
;MLSAHYYFRTQSVANHPLQHLSLPIGLRRLYLARSFNILPFCERIKTVISHAGLSDVTIKQKDSFTFPPWDVPCFSYINPFSSFDKSSTAPVIFQQLFASHRHQFSSFDSIFTDGSKSEGYVGCGIIFPPDTYTLHVRF
;
A
#
# COMPACT_ATOMS: atom_id res chain seq x y z
N MET A 1 -1.35 3.79 26.73
CA MET A 1 -0.16 3.10 26.18
C MET A 1 -0.26 3.04 24.66
N LEU A 2 0.73 3.58 23.94
CA LEU A 2 0.73 3.63 22.47
C LEU A 2 0.66 2.24 21.81
N SER A 3 1.30 1.23 22.42
CA SER A 3 1.31 -0.16 21.95
C SER A 3 -0.08 -0.81 21.93
N ALA A 4 -0.88 -0.61 22.98
CA ALA A 4 -2.25 -1.11 23.05
C ALA A 4 -3.16 -0.42 22.02
N HIS A 5 -3.02 0.90 21.85
CA HIS A 5 -3.77 1.63 20.82
C HIS A 5 -3.43 1.14 19.41
N TYR A 6 -2.14 0.90 19.13
CA TYR A 6 -1.71 0.32 17.86
C TYR A 6 -2.28 -1.09 17.66
N TYR A 7 -2.28 -1.93 18.69
CA TYR A 7 -2.89 -3.26 18.65
C TYR A 7 -4.38 -3.22 18.30
N PHE A 8 -5.19 -2.44 19.01
CA PHE A 8 -6.62 -2.36 18.71
C PHE A 8 -6.88 -1.83 17.31
N ARG A 9 -6.05 -0.88 16.83
CA ARG A 9 -6.13 -0.39 15.46
C ARG A 9 -5.84 -1.50 14.45
N THR A 10 -4.82 -2.34 14.64
CA THR A 10 -4.51 -3.43 13.71
C THR A 10 -5.57 -4.52 13.73
N GLN A 11 -6.16 -4.82 14.90
CA GLN A 11 -7.26 -5.79 15.03
C GLN A 11 -8.59 -5.27 14.47
N SER A 12 -8.79 -3.96 14.42
CA SER A 12 -10.01 -3.34 13.87
C SER A 12 -10.06 -3.30 12.35
N VAL A 13 -8.96 -3.59 11.64
CA VAL A 13 -8.94 -3.54 10.16
C VAL A 13 -8.91 -4.95 9.60
N ALA A 14 -9.91 -5.34 8.82
CA ALA A 14 -10.00 -6.67 8.22
C ALA A 14 -8.73 -7.02 7.42
N ASN A 15 -8.30 -8.29 7.51
CA ASN A 15 -7.15 -8.86 6.79
C ASN A 15 -5.81 -8.15 7.05
N HIS A 16 -5.67 -7.41 8.16
CA HIS A 16 -4.40 -6.75 8.49
C HIS A 16 -3.31 -7.82 8.73
N PRO A 17 -2.11 -7.74 8.10
CA PRO A 17 -1.08 -8.79 8.17
C PRO A 17 -0.66 -9.18 9.58
N LEU A 18 -0.62 -8.21 10.50
CA LEU A 18 -0.29 -8.44 11.91
C LEU A 18 -1.35 -9.25 12.70
N GLN A 19 -2.56 -9.46 12.18
CA GLN A 19 -3.56 -10.32 12.82
C GLN A 19 -3.17 -11.79 12.76
N HIS A 20 -2.56 -12.21 11.64
CA HIS A 20 -2.18 -13.59 11.39
C HIS A 20 -0.70 -13.87 11.67
N LEU A 21 0.07 -12.85 12.04
CA LEU A 21 1.49 -12.99 12.31
C LEU A 21 1.72 -13.71 13.65
N SER A 22 2.05 -15.00 13.56
CA SER A 22 2.50 -15.80 14.70
C SER A 22 3.99 -16.12 14.57
N LEU A 23 4.74 -16.05 15.67
CA LEU A 23 6.15 -16.40 15.67
C LEU A 23 6.31 -17.94 15.72
N PRO A 24 6.94 -18.59 14.73
CA PRO A 24 7.21 -20.02 14.79
C PRO A 24 8.00 -20.41 16.05
N ILE A 25 7.73 -21.61 16.58
CA ILE A 25 8.33 -22.10 17.84
C ILE A 25 9.87 -22.07 17.78
N GLY A 26 10.46 -22.47 16.65
CA GLY A 26 11.91 -22.45 16.46
C GLY A 26 12.51 -21.05 16.57
N LEU A 27 11.89 -20.06 15.93
CA LEU A 27 12.29 -18.66 16.03
C LEU A 27 12.11 -18.14 17.45
N ARG A 28 11.00 -18.46 18.13
CA ARG A 28 10.78 -18.07 19.52
C ARG A 28 11.90 -18.56 20.44
N ARG A 29 12.38 -19.79 20.26
CA ARG A 29 13.53 -20.33 21.02
C ARG A 29 14.81 -19.53 20.77
N LEU A 30 15.08 -19.13 19.52
CA LEU A 30 16.24 -18.31 19.18
C LEU A 30 16.18 -16.90 19.80
N TYR A 31 14.98 -16.29 19.86
CA TYR A 31 14.77 -15.03 20.57
C TYR A 31 15.02 -15.18 22.08
N LEU A 32 14.51 -16.24 22.70
CA LEU A 32 14.69 -16.49 24.13
C LEU A 32 16.13 -16.88 24.51
N ALA A 33 16.87 -17.50 23.61
CA ALA A 33 18.26 -17.89 23.83
C ALA A 33 19.26 -16.72 23.84
N ARG A 34 18.84 -15.51 23.44
CA ARG A 34 19.70 -14.32 23.44
C ARG A 34 19.06 -13.19 24.23
N SER A 35 19.74 -12.75 25.27
CA SER A 35 19.29 -11.70 26.21
C SER A 35 19.00 -10.34 25.58
N PHE A 36 19.56 -10.04 24.41
CA PHE A 36 19.37 -8.77 23.70
C PHE A 36 18.34 -8.82 22.56
N ASN A 37 17.75 -9.98 22.29
CA ASN A 37 16.82 -10.12 21.18
C ASN A 37 15.40 -9.72 21.60
N ILE A 38 14.92 -8.61 21.06
CA ILE A 38 13.57 -8.11 21.29
C ILE A 38 12.59 -8.91 20.43
N LEU A 39 11.68 -9.67 21.06
CA LEU A 39 10.59 -10.38 20.38
C LEU A 39 9.81 -9.44 19.43
N PRO A 40 9.27 -9.91 18.30
CA PRO A 40 8.46 -9.06 17.42
C PRO A 40 7.23 -8.49 18.13
N PHE A 41 6.71 -7.37 17.62
CA PHE A 41 5.59 -6.65 18.23
C PHE A 41 4.39 -7.56 18.53
N CYS A 42 4.02 -8.45 17.59
CA CYS A 42 2.89 -9.38 17.73
C CYS A 42 3.04 -10.34 18.92
N GLU A 43 4.26 -10.66 19.35
CA GLU A 43 4.49 -11.49 20.55
C GLU A 43 4.50 -10.64 21.83
N ARG A 44 5.19 -9.47 21.80
CA ARG A 44 5.27 -8.59 22.98
C ARG A 44 3.90 -8.09 23.42
N ILE A 45 3.03 -7.78 22.46
CA ILE A 45 1.72 -7.20 22.74
C ILE A 45 0.77 -8.18 23.44
N LYS A 46 0.90 -9.50 23.19
CA LYS A 46 0.09 -10.53 23.85
C LYS A 46 0.24 -10.45 25.37
N THR A 47 1.49 -10.33 25.84
CA THR A 47 1.80 -10.17 27.27
C THR A 47 1.17 -8.89 27.81
N VAL A 48 1.32 -7.75 27.12
CA VAL A 48 0.76 -6.46 27.56
C VAL A 48 -0.77 -6.50 27.67
N ILE A 49 -1.45 -7.07 26.67
CA ILE A 49 -2.93 -7.18 26.65
C ILE A 49 -3.42 -8.11 27.76
N SER A 50 -2.75 -9.24 27.96
CA SER A 50 -3.08 -10.18 29.03
C SER A 50 -2.88 -9.57 30.42
N HIS A 51 -1.77 -8.87 30.67
CA HIS A 51 -1.52 -8.20 31.96
C HIS A 51 -2.50 -7.06 32.22
N ALA A 52 -3.00 -6.42 31.17
CA ALA A 52 -4.00 -5.36 31.27
C ALA A 52 -5.44 -5.89 31.42
N GLY A 53 -5.67 -7.21 31.35
CA GLY A 53 -7.02 -7.79 31.42
C GLY A 53 -7.89 -7.47 30.20
N LEU A 54 -7.28 -7.20 29.05
CA LEU A 54 -7.98 -6.75 27.83
C LEU A 54 -8.15 -7.87 26.78
N SER A 55 -7.88 -9.12 27.15
CA SER A 55 -7.92 -10.26 26.23
C SER A 55 -9.32 -10.55 25.67
N ASP A 56 -10.37 -10.27 26.44
CA ASP A 56 -11.76 -10.62 26.11
C ASP A 56 -12.56 -9.44 25.53
N VAL A 57 -11.89 -8.33 25.22
CA VAL A 57 -12.55 -7.15 24.65
C VAL A 57 -12.99 -7.43 23.23
N THR A 58 -14.28 -7.25 22.95
CA THR A 58 -14.81 -7.35 21.59
C THR A 58 -14.38 -6.13 20.77
N ILE A 59 -13.60 -6.35 19.71
CA ILE A 59 -13.09 -5.29 18.83
C ILE A 59 -14.04 -5.14 17.65
N LYS A 60 -14.64 -3.95 17.50
CA LYS A 60 -15.45 -3.62 16.32
C LYS A 60 -14.54 -3.48 15.10
N GLN A 61 -14.93 -4.15 14.01
CA GLN A 61 -14.31 -3.93 12.72
C GLN A 61 -14.64 -2.51 12.24
N LYS A 62 -13.64 -1.85 11.68
CA LYS A 62 -13.76 -0.56 11.04
C LYS A 62 -13.75 -0.79 9.53
N ASP A 63 -14.63 -0.10 8.81
CA ASP A 63 -14.65 -0.13 7.36
C ASP A 63 -13.25 0.19 6.82
N SER A 64 -12.70 -0.78 6.09
CA SER A 64 -11.33 -0.76 5.60
C SER A 64 -11.23 0.03 4.30
N PHE A 65 -10.01 0.43 3.95
CA PHE A 65 -9.67 0.98 2.65
C PHE A 65 -10.20 0.09 1.52
N THR A 66 -10.69 0.69 0.43
CA THR A 66 -11.02 -0.02 -0.82
C THR A 66 -9.84 -0.86 -1.32
N PHE A 67 -8.64 -0.36 -1.10
CA PHE A 67 -7.37 -1.05 -1.35
C PHE A 67 -6.51 -0.94 -0.09
N PRO A 68 -6.40 -1.98 0.74
CA PRO A 68 -5.60 -1.89 1.94
C PRO A 68 -4.11 -1.74 1.58
N PRO A 69 -3.31 -1.03 2.39
CA PRO A 69 -1.95 -0.65 2.03
C PRO A 69 -0.98 -1.84 1.93
N TRP A 70 -1.36 -3.01 2.46
CA TRP A 70 -0.61 -4.25 2.35
C TRP A 70 -0.99 -5.09 1.13
N ASP A 71 -2.14 -4.83 0.51
CA ASP A 71 -2.48 -5.47 -0.75
C ASP A 71 -1.79 -4.71 -1.88
N VAL A 72 -1.15 -5.47 -2.76
CA VAL A 72 -0.66 -4.94 -4.04
C VAL A 72 -1.74 -5.27 -5.06
N PRO A 73 -2.59 -4.30 -5.47
CA PRO A 73 -3.61 -4.59 -6.46
C PRO A 73 -2.93 -5.07 -7.73
N CYS A 74 -3.31 -6.27 -8.18
CA CYS A 74 -2.94 -6.73 -9.51
C CYS A 74 -3.94 -6.10 -10.49
N PHE A 75 -3.46 -5.17 -11.30
CA PHE A 75 -4.27 -4.56 -12.36
C PHE A 75 -3.69 -4.92 -13.71
N SER A 76 -4.56 -5.19 -14.67
CA SER A 76 -4.21 -5.17 -16.07
C SER A 76 -4.20 -3.73 -16.58
N TYR A 77 -3.31 -3.42 -17.51
CA TYR A 77 -3.28 -2.13 -18.17
C TYR A 77 -3.08 -2.30 -19.67
N ILE A 78 -3.59 -1.35 -20.43
CA ILE A 78 -3.40 -1.27 -21.87
C ILE A 78 -2.32 -0.23 -22.12
N ASN A 79 -1.26 -0.60 -22.83
CA ASN A 79 -0.21 0.33 -23.24
C ASN A 79 -0.23 0.51 -24.76
N PRO A 80 -0.94 1.52 -25.30
CA PRO A 80 -1.01 1.74 -26.74
C PRO A 80 0.34 2.15 -27.35
N PHE A 81 1.33 2.51 -26.54
CA PHE A 81 2.66 2.93 -26.98
C PHE A 81 3.69 1.80 -27.02
N SER A 82 3.37 0.63 -26.45
CA SER A 82 4.32 -0.47 -26.25
C SER A 82 5.01 -0.98 -27.52
N SER A 83 4.36 -0.84 -28.68
CA SER A 83 4.89 -1.30 -29.97
C SER A 83 5.73 -0.25 -30.71
N PHE A 84 5.91 0.95 -30.14
CA PHE A 84 6.58 2.08 -30.80
C PHE A 84 7.91 2.39 -30.12
N ASP A 85 8.99 2.47 -30.91
CA ASP A 85 10.28 2.91 -30.41
C ASP A 85 10.35 4.45 -30.37
N LYS A 86 10.74 5.00 -29.22
CA LYS A 86 10.77 6.45 -28.99
C LYS A 86 11.79 7.18 -29.86
N SER A 87 12.88 6.52 -30.25
CA SER A 87 13.97 7.16 -31.02
C SER A 87 13.66 7.26 -32.51
N SER A 88 12.85 6.35 -33.03
CA SER A 88 12.54 6.22 -34.46
C SER A 88 11.11 6.62 -34.83
N THR A 89 10.21 6.74 -33.86
CA THR A 89 8.81 7.12 -34.11
C THR A 89 8.66 8.64 -34.09
N ALA A 90 8.05 9.21 -35.14
CA ALA A 90 7.80 10.64 -35.21
C ALA A 90 6.88 11.12 -34.07
N PRO A 91 7.14 12.27 -33.42
CA PRO A 91 6.34 12.76 -32.29
C PRO A 91 4.84 12.86 -32.57
N VAL A 92 4.45 13.19 -33.80
CA VAL A 92 3.04 13.29 -34.22
C VAL A 92 2.28 11.96 -34.08
N ILE A 93 2.96 10.82 -34.23
CA ILE A 93 2.34 9.50 -34.09
C ILE A 93 1.93 9.25 -32.63
N PHE A 94 2.79 9.61 -31.67
CA PHE A 94 2.45 9.52 -30.25
C PHE A 94 1.26 10.42 -29.88
N GLN A 95 1.19 11.62 -30.46
CA GLN A 95 0.07 12.53 -30.25
C GLN A 95 -1.25 11.96 -30.79
N GLN A 96 -1.22 11.36 -31.98
CA GLN A 96 -2.38 10.70 -32.58
C GLN A 96 -2.85 9.49 -31.77
N LEU A 97 -1.92 8.64 -31.31
CA LEU A 97 -2.22 7.50 -30.45
C LEU A 97 -2.85 7.93 -29.12
N PHE A 98 -2.33 9.00 -28.51
CA PHE A 98 -2.91 9.55 -27.29
C PHE A 98 -4.34 10.07 -27.54
N ALA A 99 -4.55 10.83 -28.61
CA ALA A 99 -5.85 11.39 -28.95
C ALA A 99 -6.90 10.29 -29.23
N SER A 100 -6.52 9.25 -29.98
CA SER A 100 -7.43 8.13 -30.28
C SER A 100 -7.77 7.34 -29.01
N HIS A 101 -6.78 7.04 -28.17
CA HIS A 101 -7.00 6.37 -26.89
C HIS A 101 -7.90 7.20 -25.96
N ARG A 102 -7.65 8.52 -25.84
CA ARG A 102 -8.47 9.42 -25.02
C ARG A 102 -9.90 9.54 -25.52
N HIS A 103 -10.11 9.46 -26.83
CA HIS A 103 -11.44 9.44 -27.44
C HIS A 103 -12.16 8.12 -27.13
N GLN A 104 -11.49 6.98 -27.30
CA GLN A 104 -12.03 5.64 -27.04
C GLN A 104 -12.47 5.47 -25.58
N PHE A 105 -11.68 5.96 -24.63
CA PHE A 105 -11.96 5.87 -23.19
C PHE A 105 -12.51 7.18 -22.62
N SER A 106 -13.28 7.93 -23.41
CA SER A 106 -13.76 9.26 -23.03
C SER A 106 -14.74 9.28 -21.86
N SER A 107 -15.37 8.15 -21.54
CA SER A 107 -16.23 7.97 -20.37
C SER A 107 -15.47 7.78 -19.05
N PHE A 108 -14.15 7.59 -19.10
CA PHE A 108 -13.31 7.40 -17.92
C PHE A 108 -12.65 8.71 -17.50
N ASP A 109 -12.48 8.87 -16.20
CA ASP A 109 -11.72 9.96 -15.63
C ASP A 109 -10.23 9.86 -15.98
N SER A 110 -9.64 11.00 -16.35
CA SER A 110 -8.22 11.08 -16.71
C SER A 110 -7.38 11.47 -15.51
N ILE A 111 -6.34 10.68 -15.22
CA ILE A 111 -5.31 11.00 -14.23
C ILE A 111 -4.01 11.23 -14.99
N PHE A 112 -3.35 12.35 -14.73
CA PHE A 112 -2.07 12.67 -15.35
C PHE A 112 -0.98 12.66 -14.30
N THR A 113 0.10 11.93 -14.57
CA THR A 113 1.28 11.87 -13.70
C THR A 113 2.49 12.41 -14.45
N ASP A 114 3.39 13.06 -13.73
CA ASP A 114 4.70 13.46 -14.20
C ASP A 114 5.76 13.09 -13.15
N GLY A 115 6.96 12.76 -13.62
CA GLY A 115 8.10 12.43 -12.79
C GLY A 115 9.28 13.31 -13.19
N SER A 116 9.85 14.03 -12.23
CA SER A 116 11.05 14.83 -12.43
C SER A 116 12.22 14.22 -11.65
N LYS A 117 13.42 14.35 -12.22
CA LYS A 117 14.66 13.94 -11.57
C LYS A 117 15.70 15.02 -11.81
N SER A 118 16.37 15.44 -10.74
CA SER A 118 17.54 16.30 -10.77
C SER A 118 18.69 15.63 -10.03
N GLU A 119 19.86 16.26 -10.01
CA GLU A 119 21.01 15.73 -9.26
C GLU A 119 20.65 15.61 -7.77
N GLY A 120 20.60 14.38 -7.26
CA GLY A 120 20.27 14.08 -5.86
C GLY A 120 18.79 14.11 -5.48
N TYR A 121 17.87 14.51 -6.38
CA TYR A 121 16.45 14.64 -6.06
C TYR A 121 15.53 14.00 -7.10
N VAL A 122 14.39 13.52 -6.63
CA VAL A 122 13.27 13.05 -7.44
C VAL A 122 12.01 13.76 -6.98
N GLY A 123 11.14 14.12 -7.92
CA GLY A 123 9.84 14.72 -7.66
C GLY A 123 8.78 14.08 -8.52
N CYS A 124 7.52 14.23 -8.11
CA CYS A 124 6.38 13.80 -8.90
C CYS A 124 5.27 14.85 -8.88
N GLY A 125 4.55 14.98 -10.00
CA GLY A 125 3.30 15.70 -10.08
C GLY A 125 2.18 14.73 -10.41
N ILE A 126 1.00 14.91 -9.81
CA ILE A 126 -0.19 14.16 -10.21
C ILE A 126 -1.38 15.11 -10.25
N ILE A 127 -2.16 15.04 -11.32
CA ILE A 127 -3.38 15.82 -11.54
C ILE A 127 -4.56 14.85 -11.54
N PHE A 128 -5.55 15.14 -10.69
CA PHE A 128 -6.74 14.34 -10.49
C PHE A 128 -8.01 15.10 -10.90
N PRO A 129 -9.08 14.37 -11.24
CA PRO A 129 -10.43 14.92 -11.24
C PRO A 129 -10.82 15.44 -9.85
N PRO A 130 -11.70 16.45 -9.77
CA PRO A 130 -12.15 17.04 -8.51
C PRO A 130 -12.72 16.03 -7.50
N ASP A 131 -13.38 14.98 -8.00
CA ASP A 131 -14.08 13.97 -7.19
C ASP A 131 -13.21 12.74 -6.85
N THR A 132 -11.90 12.92 -6.77
CA THR A 132 -10.98 11.82 -6.39
C THR A 132 -10.84 11.74 -4.87
N TYR A 133 -11.47 10.74 -4.24
CA TYR A 133 -11.55 10.63 -2.78
C TYR A 133 -10.39 9.87 -2.12
N THR A 134 -9.59 9.09 -2.87
CA THR A 134 -8.47 8.32 -2.30
C THR A 134 -7.40 8.07 -3.36
N LEU A 135 -6.14 8.31 -2.98
CA LEU A 135 -4.95 8.01 -3.79
C LEU A 135 -3.91 7.31 -2.91
N HIS A 136 -3.32 6.25 -3.43
CA HIS A 136 -2.16 5.60 -2.82
C HIS A 136 -0.99 5.60 -3.80
N VAL A 137 0.06 6.38 -3.49
CA VAL A 137 1.28 6.46 -4.31
C VAL A 137 2.41 5.74 -3.59
N ARG A 138 3.12 4.86 -4.30
CA ARG A 138 4.39 4.28 -3.83
C ARG A 138 5.52 4.80 -4.72
N PHE A 139 6.54 5.39 -4.11
CA PHE A 139 7.79 5.80 -4.75
C PHE A 139 8.89 4.79 -4.45
#